data_AF-A0A432FJI1-F1
#
_entry.id   AF-A0A432FJI1-F1
#
_cell.length_a   1.000
_cell.length_b   1.000
_cell.length_c   1.000
_cell.angle_alpha   90.00
_cell.angle_beta   90.00
_cell.angle_gamma   90.00
#
_symmetry.space_group_name_H-M   'P 1'
#
loop_
_entity.id
_entity.type
_entity.pdbx_description
1 polymer ?
#
loop_
_entity_poly.entity_id
_entity_poly.type
_entity_poly.pdbx_seq_one_letter_code
_entity_poly.pdbx_strand_id
1 'polypeptide(L)'
;MPSVNYKEVDEFDPYEKTDILKQVDNGIMSFMKECNVCWFYFDIIYDKAWKSFHMYISSSGDDWLFINKVMFLADGDVIELPFGGNIDLGYGDVYEWDTINISKQNLKKIVNAQNVSCRLSGKYYYELKNNDMKPIQEKWKQFTNGKLKQYLN
;
A
#
# COMPACT_ATOMS: atom_id res chain seq x y z
N MET A 1 12.23 -7.52 11.32
CA MET A 1 10.94 -8.17 11.00
C MET A 1 11.13 -9.04 9.76
N PRO A 2 10.58 -10.26 9.69
CA PRO A 2 10.58 -11.04 8.47
C PRO A 2 9.78 -10.27 7.42
N SER A 3 10.43 -9.85 6.34
CA SER A 3 9.74 -9.25 5.20
C SER A 3 9.19 -10.37 4.33
N VAL A 4 7.92 -10.33 3.96
CA VAL A 4 7.37 -11.28 2.99
C VAL A 4 7.99 -10.96 1.62
N ASN A 5 8.42 -11.99 0.88
CA ASN A 5 8.88 -11.80 -0.50
C ASN A 5 7.68 -11.37 -1.35
N TYR A 6 7.77 -10.23 -2.02
CA TYR A 6 6.73 -9.78 -2.93
C TYR A 6 6.86 -10.51 -4.28
N LYS A 7 5.74 -10.65 -4.99
CA LYS A 7 5.69 -11.18 -6.35
C LYS A 7 5.22 -10.08 -7.31
N GLU A 8 5.60 -10.20 -8.57
CA GLU A 8 5.13 -9.31 -9.64
C GLU A 8 4.26 -10.12 -10.61
N VAL A 9 2.97 -9.80 -10.65
CA VAL A 9 1.96 -10.51 -11.43
C VAL A 9 1.52 -9.66 -12.62
N ASP A 10 1.32 -10.31 -13.77
CA ASP A 10 0.63 -9.75 -14.93
C ASP A 10 -0.69 -10.53 -15.06
N GLU A 11 -1.81 -9.83 -15.05
CA GLU A 11 -3.15 -10.41 -15.00
C GLU A 11 -4.02 -9.76 -16.07
N PHE A 12 -4.65 -10.60 -16.90
CA PHE A 12 -5.58 -10.16 -17.93
C PHE A 12 -6.91 -10.87 -17.74
N ASP A 13 -7.97 -10.09 -17.57
CA ASP A 13 -9.34 -10.60 -17.50
C ASP A 13 -10.17 -10.00 -18.65
N PRO A 14 -10.59 -10.80 -19.64
CA PRO A 14 -11.38 -10.31 -20.76
C PRO A 14 -12.84 -9.97 -20.40
N TYR A 15 -13.38 -10.51 -19.31
CA TYR A 15 -14.75 -10.23 -18.86
C TYR A 15 -14.81 -8.92 -18.09
N GLU A 16 -13.87 -8.72 -17.18
CA GLU A 16 -13.71 -7.47 -16.44
C GLU A 16 -13.00 -6.37 -17.28
N LYS A 17 -12.46 -6.76 -18.45
CA LYS A 17 -11.72 -5.90 -19.37
C LYS A 17 -10.52 -5.22 -18.71
N THR A 18 -9.82 -5.97 -17.87
CA THR A 18 -8.63 -5.50 -17.14
C THR A 18 -7.35 -6.08 -17.74
N ASP A 19 -6.27 -5.30 -17.66
CA ASP A 19 -4.91 -5.71 -18.02
C ASP A 19 -3.97 -5.07 -16.99
N ILE A 20 -3.54 -5.83 -15.98
CA ILE A 20 -3.00 -5.32 -14.74
C ILE A 20 -1.56 -5.82 -14.53
N LEU A 21 -0.66 -4.91 -14.18
CA LEU A 21 0.62 -5.23 -13.54
C LEU A 21 0.52 -4.90 -12.05
N LYS A 22 0.77 -5.86 -11.17
CA LYS A 22 0.72 -5.62 -9.73
C LYS A 22 1.84 -6.28 -8.96
N GLN A 23 2.22 -5.65 -7.85
CA GLN A 23 2.87 -6.37 -6.75
C GLN A 23 1.81 -7.17 -5.99
N VAL A 24 2.21 -8.29 -5.42
CA VAL A 24 1.39 -9.07 -4.49
C VAL A 24 2.26 -9.47 -3.31
N ASP A 25 1.66 -9.57 -2.13
CA ASP A 25 2.33 -9.93 -0.89
C ASP A 25 3.41 -8.91 -0.47
N ASN A 26 3.26 -7.62 -0.84
CA ASN A 26 4.15 -6.56 -0.38
C ASN A 26 3.80 -6.11 1.05
N GLY A 27 3.93 -7.06 1.98
CA GLY A 27 3.57 -6.90 3.37
C GLY A 27 4.75 -6.67 4.31
N ILE A 28 4.48 -6.00 5.42
CA ILE A 28 5.30 -5.98 6.62
C ILE A 28 4.46 -6.42 7.83
N MET A 29 5.10 -7.18 8.71
CA MET A 29 4.57 -7.43 10.05
C MET A 29 5.10 -6.34 10.97
N SER A 30 4.21 -5.66 11.70
CA SER A 30 4.58 -4.69 12.72
C SER A 30 3.90 -5.01 14.05
N PHE A 31 4.46 -4.45 15.12
CA PHE A 31 3.94 -4.58 16.48
C PHE A 31 3.31 -3.25 16.89
N MET A 32 2.04 -3.28 17.30
CA MET A 32 1.38 -2.16 17.99
C MET A 32 1.32 -2.49 19.48
N LYS A 33 1.18 -1.48 20.34
CA LYS A 33 0.95 -1.75 21.76
C LYS A 33 -0.47 -2.32 21.99
N GLU A 34 -1.39 -1.92 21.11
CA GLU A 34 -2.80 -2.27 21.09
C GLU A 34 -3.04 -3.59 20.32
N CYS A 35 -2.35 -3.77 19.19
CA CYS A 35 -2.38 -4.99 18.38
C CYS A 35 -1.07 -5.78 18.52
N ASN A 36 -1.16 -6.97 19.13
CA ASN A 36 0.02 -7.82 19.41
C ASN A 36 0.84 -8.07 18.14
N VAL A 37 0.18 -8.36 17.02
CA VAL A 37 0.80 -8.53 15.70
C VAL A 37 -0.16 -7.99 14.65
N CYS A 38 0.28 -6.99 13.89
CA CYS A 38 -0.48 -6.41 12.80
C CYS A 38 0.27 -6.61 11.47
N TRP A 39 -0.46 -7.00 10.43
CA TRP A 39 0.07 -7.10 9.08
C TRP A 39 -0.44 -5.94 8.23
N PHE A 40 0.48 -5.27 7.55
CA PHE A 40 0.15 -4.20 6.62
C PHE A 40 0.68 -4.55 5.24
N TYR A 41 -0.18 -4.45 4.24
CA TYR A 41 0.18 -4.65 2.84
C TYR A 41 0.04 -3.34 2.08
N PHE A 42 1.01 -3.07 1.21
CA PHE A 42 0.97 -1.92 0.33
C PHE A 42 1.44 -2.29 -1.08
N ASP A 43 0.54 -2.78 -1.92
CA ASP A 43 0.87 -3.20 -3.26
C ASP A 43 0.66 -2.07 -4.28
N ILE A 44 1.63 -1.87 -5.18
CA ILE A 44 1.42 -0.99 -6.34
C ILE A 44 0.74 -1.80 -7.43
N ILE A 45 -0.28 -1.19 -8.03
CA ILE A 45 -1.03 -1.73 -9.15
C ILE A 45 -0.99 -0.70 -10.30
N TYR A 46 -0.71 -1.17 -11.50
CA TYR A 46 -0.87 -0.39 -12.73
C TYR A 46 -1.86 -1.08 -13.64
N ASP A 47 -2.89 -0.34 -14.01
CA ASP A 47 -3.90 -0.77 -14.98
C ASP A 47 -3.49 -0.27 -16.37
N LYS A 48 -3.13 -1.18 -17.27
CA LYS A 48 -2.70 -0.87 -18.64
C LYS A 48 -3.88 -0.40 -19.50
N ALA A 49 -5.09 -0.91 -19.25
CA ALA A 49 -6.28 -0.56 -20.02
C ALA A 49 -6.70 0.89 -19.74
N TRP A 50 -6.70 1.27 -18.46
CA TRP A 50 -7.11 2.62 -18.01
C TRP A 50 -5.94 3.60 -17.82
N LYS A 51 -4.70 3.12 -17.95
CA LYS A 51 -3.47 3.91 -17.80
C LYS A 51 -3.38 4.62 -16.44
N SER A 52 -3.81 3.94 -15.39
CA SER A 52 -3.92 4.49 -14.04
C SER A 52 -3.10 3.69 -13.04
N PHE A 53 -2.55 4.38 -12.04
CA PHE A 53 -1.87 3.75 -10.91
C PHE A 53 -2.83 3.69 -9.73
N HIS A 54 -2.76 2.58 -9.01
CA HIS A 54 -3.49 2.34 -7.78
C HIS A 54 -2.54 1.79 -6.72
N MET A 55 -2.93 1.92 -5.47
CA MET A 55 -2.27 1.29 -4.34
C MET A 55 -3.31 0.43 -3.61
N TYR A 56 -3.04 -0.85 -3.50
CA TYR A 56 -3.76 -1.69 -2.56
C TYR A 56 -3.19 -1.45 -1.18
N ILE A 57 -4.04 -1.16 -0.21
CA ILE A 57 -3.66 -1.01 1.18
C ILE A 57 -4.53 -1.91 2.01
N SER A 58 -3.92 -2.76 2.84
CA SER A 58 -4.65 -3.51 3.84
C SER A 58 -3.95 -3.54 5.20
N SER A 59 -4.78 -3.71 6.22
CA SER A 59 -4.41 -3.87 7.61
C SER A 59 -5.14 -5.09 8.16
N SER A 60 -4.42 -5.99 8.82
CA SER A 60 -5.01 -7.08 9.60
C SER A 60 -4.45 -7.12 11.01
N GLY A 61 -5.31 -7.41 12.00
CA GLY A 61 -4.90 -7.53 13.40
C GLY A 61 -6.07 -7.64 14.37
N ASP A 62 -5.79 -7.52 15.67
CA ASP A 62 -6.80 -7.71 16.73
C ASP A 62 -7.77 -6.52 16.86
N ASP A 63 -7.34 -5.31 16.46
CA ASP A 63 -8.07 -4.06 16.70
C ASP A 63 -8.52 -3.36 15.40
N TRP A 64 -9.71 -2.78 15.47
CA TRP A 64 -10.25 -1.91 14.42
C TRP A 64 -9.58 -0.53 14.43
N LEU A 65 -9.06 -0.10 13.29
CA LEU A 65 -8.65 1.30 13.06
C LEU A 65 -9.82 2.14 12.54
N PHE A 66 -10.76 1.52 11.81
CA PHE A 66 -11.83 2.19 11.05
C PHE A 66 -11.24 3.22 10.08
N ILE A 67 -10.33 2.77 9.23
CA ILE A 67 -9.51 3.62 8.36
C ILE A 67 -10.42 4.42 7.43
N ASN A 68 -10.20 5.73 7.35
CA ASN A 68 -10.90 6.63 6.44
C ASN A 68 -9.94 7.43 5.54
N LYS A 69 -8.65 7.45 5.86
CA LYS A 69 -7.61 8.00 5.00
C LYS A 69 -6.24 7.37 5.28
N VAL A 70 -5.40 7.36 4.25
CA VAL A 70 -3.99 7.02 4.35
C VAL A 70 -3.17 8.25 4.00
N MET A 71 -2.17 8.55 4.82
CA MET A 71 -1.31 9.72 4.63
C MET A 71 0.13 9.27 4.54
N PHE A 72 0.82 9.64 3.47
CA PHE A 72 2.26 9.50 3.35
C PHE A 72 2.92 10.85 3.61
N LEU A 73 3.94 10.87 4.46
CA LEU A 73 4.82 12.03 4.62
C LEU A 73 6.15 11.71 3.92
N ALA A 74 6.34 12.27 2.73
CA ALA A 74 7.48 12.03 1.87
C ALA A 74 8.37 13.29 1.84
N ASP A 75 9.53 13.24 2.51
CA ASP A 75 10.46 14.38 2.65
C ASP A 75 9.79 15.70 3.10
N GLY A 76 8.75 15.61 3.93
CA GLY A 76 7.99 16.77 4.43
C GLY A 76 6.73 17.10 3.64
N ASP A 77 6.57 16.55 2.42
CA ASP A 77 5.34 16.67 1.65
C ASP A 77 4.29 15.66 2.16
N VAL A 78 3.09 16.15 2.46
CA VAL A 78 1.95 15.31 2.83
C VAL A 78 1.18 14.91 1.57
N ILE A 79 1.01 13.60 1.38
CA ILE A 79 0.17 13.00 0.35
C ILE A 79 -0.97 12.30 1.07
N GLU A 80 -2.17 12.86 0.97
CA GLU A 80 -3.37 12.26 1.52
C GLU A 80 -4.11 11.47 0.44
N LEU A 81 -4.51 10.25 0.78
CA LEU A 81 -5.32 9.39 -0.08
C LEU A 81 -6.58 8.99 0.69
N PRO A 82 -7.78 9.27 0.17
CA PRO A 82 -9.02 8.84 0.79
C PRO A 82 -9.07 7.31 0.82
N PHE A 83 -9.58 6.75 1.91
CA PHE A 83 -9.75 5.31 2.08
C PHE A 83 -11.24 5.04 2.33
N GLY A 84 -11.90 4.42 1.35
CA GLY A 84 -13.30 4.03 1.41
C GLY A 84 -13.48 2.54 1.67
N GLY A 85 -12.40 1.88 2.12
CA GLY A 85 -12.22 0.45 2.07
C GLY A 85 -13.29 -0.42 2.72
N ASN A 86 -13.20 -1.69 2.38
CA ASN A 86 -14.03 -2.75 2.93
C ASN A 86 -13.50 -3.17 4.30
N ILE A 87 -14.39 -3.76 5.09
CA ILE A 87 -14.13 -4.26 6.42
C ILE A 87 -14.67 -5.67 6.57
N ASP A 88 -13.91 -6.55 7.24
CA ASP A 88 -14.33 -7.91 7.56
C ASP A 88 -13.79 -8.37 8.93
N LEU A 89 -14.45 -9.35 9.52
CA LEU A 89 -14.05 -10.00 10.77
C LEU A 89 -14.02 -11.51 10.56
N GLY A 90 -12.83 -12.10 10.63
CA GLY A 90 -12.63 -13.53 10.40
C GLY A 90 -11.64 -14.13 11.40
N TYR A 91 -12.00 -15.27 12.00
CA TYR A 91 -11.13 -16.02 12.91
C TYR A 91 -10.58 -15.23 14.13
N GLY A 92 -11.23 -14.13 14.51
CA GLY A 92 -10.78 -13.24 15.58
C GLY A 92 -9.93 -12.06 15.10
N ASP A 93 -9.54 -12.05 13.82
CA ASP A 93 -8.81 -10.96 13.20
C ASP A 93 -9.75 -10.02 12.47
N VAL A 94 -9.47 -8.73 12.63
CA VAL A 94 -10.05 -7.63 11.86
C VAL A 94 -9.27 -7.48 10.57
N TYR A 95 -9.98 -7.26 9.46
CA TYR A 95 -9.38 -6.95 8.17
C TYR A 95 -10.00 -5.69 7.57
N GLU A 96 -9.15 -4.72 7.23
CA GLU A 96 -9.54 -3.47 6.57
C GLU A 96 -8.70 -3.29 5.30
N TRP A 97 -9.33 -3.08 4.14
CA TRP A 97 -8.58 -2.93 2.87
C TRP A 97 -9.28 -2.06 1.83
N ASP A 98 -8.47 -1.41 1.00
CA ASP A 98 -8.94 -0.63 -0.15
C ASP A 98 -7.94 -0.68 -1.31
N THR A 99 -8.44 -0.45 -2.52
CA THR A 99 -7.61 -0.19 -3.71
C THR A 99 -7.84 1.25 -4.13
N ILE A 100 -6.90 2.11 -3.76
CA ILE A 100 -7.03 3.55 -3.92
C ILE A 100 -6.28 4.04 -5.15
N ASN A 101 -6.86 4.99 -5.88
CA ASN A 101 -6.15 5.64 -6.98
C ASN A 101 -4.98 6.47 -6.43
N ILE A 102 -3.81 6.36 -7.07
CA ILE A 102 -2.66 7.21 -6.78
C ILE A 102 -2.19 7.87 -8.06
N SER A 103 -1.98 9.19 -8.01
CA SER A 103 -1.45 9.89 -9.18
C SER A 103 0.00 9.47 -9.44
N LYS A 104 0.39 9.47 -10.72
CA LYS A 104 1.78 9.25 -11.15
C LYS A 104 2.77 10.17 -10.41
N GLN A 105 2.38 11.43 -10.15
CA GLN A 105 3.21 12.39 -9.43
C GLN A 105 3.40 11.98 -7.95
N ASN A 106 2.31 11.62 -7.27
CA ASN A 106 2.36 11.20 -5.87
C ASN A 106 3.14 9.90 -5.70
N LEU A 107 2.93 8.93 -6.59
CA LEU A 107 3.72 7.70 -6.59
C LEU A 107 5.22 7.99 -6.76
N LYS A 108 5.59 8.85 -7.71
CA LYS A 108 6.99 9.28 -7.89
C LYS A 108 7.55 9.97 -6.65
N LYS A 109 6.78 10.83 -5.97
CA LYS A 109 7.21 11.50 -4.74
C LYS A 109 7.52 10.48 -3.65
N ILE A 110 6.59 9.58 -3.36
CA ILE A 110 6.74 8.55 -2.31
C ILE A 110 7.94 7.65 -2.63
N VAL A 111 8.03 7.18 -3.86
CA VAL A 111 9.08 6.24 -4.27
C VAL A 111 10.46 6.88 -4.26
N ASN A 112 10.61 8.15 -4.59
CA ASN A 112 11.93 8.78 -4.67
C ASN A 112 12.37 9.52 -3.40
N ALA A 113 11.48 9.65 -2.41
CA ALA A 113 11.79 10.35 -1.18
C ALA A 113 12.91 9.66 -0.37
N GLN A 114 13.70 10.47 0.34
CA GLN A 114 14.72 9.99 1.26
C GLN A 114 14.10 9.43 2.55
N ASN A 115 13.04 10.07 3.02
CA ASN A 115 12.28 9.68 4.20
C ASN A 115 10.80 9.56 3.86
N VAL A 116 10.19 8.43 4.21
CA VAL A 116 8.76 8.18 4.05
C VAL A 116 8.19 7.61 5.33
N SER A 117 7.25 8.28 5.96
CA SER A 117 6.35 7.64 6.94
C SER A 117 4.94 7.50 6.39
N CYS A 118 4.18 6.58 6.96
CA CYS A 118 2.79 6.33 6.60
C CYS A 118 1.93 6.41 7.86
N ARG A 119 0.78 7.07 7.78
CA ARG A 119 -0.26 7.03 8.81
C ARG A 119 -1.56 6.52 8.23
N LEU A 120 -2.05 5.42 8.78
CA LEU A 120 -3.41 4.93 8.59
C LEU A 120 -4.27 5.66 9.62
N SER A 121 -5.21 6.49 9.16
CA SER A 121 -6.04 7.34 10.02
C SER A 121 -7.50 6.93 9.88
N GLY A 122 -8.14 6.73 11.03
CA GLY A 122 -9.52 6.32 11.15
C GLY A 122 -10.13 6.85 12.44
N LYS A 123 -10.94 6.03 13.12
CA LYS A 123 -11.36 6.29 14.52
C LYS A 123 -10.14 6.27 15.45
N TYR A 124 -9.23 5.34 15.19
CA TYR A 124 -7.88 5.33 15.76
C TYR A 124 -6.87 5.55 14.63
N TYR A 125 -5.60 5.74 14.99
CA TYR A 125 -4.55 5.87 13.99
C TYR A 125 -3.40 4.92 14.28
N TYR A 126 -2.74 4.50 13.22
CA TYR A 126 -1.47 3.81 13.29
C TYR A 126 -0.43 4.50 12.41
N GLU A 127 0.81 4.59 12.90
CA GLU A 127 1.91 5.23 12.19
C GLU A 127 3.07 4.26 12.00
N LEU A 128 3.44 4.09 10.73
CA LEU A 128 4.66 3.44 10.28
C LEU A 128 5.71 4.52 10.06
N LYS A 129 6.79 4.47 10.83
CA LYS A 129 7.89 5.43 10.71
C LYS A 129 8.75 5.09 9.51
N ASN A 130 9.72 5.98 9.22
CA ASN A 130 10.66 5.81 8.12
C ASN A 130 11.34 4.44 8.08
N ASN A 131 11.79 3.95 9.24
CA ASN A 131 12.45 2.65 9.32
C ASN A 131 11.51 1.47 9.03
N ASP A 132 10.22 1.61 9.35
CA ASP A 132 9.21 0.59 9.10
C ASP A 132 8.83 0.57 7.62
N MET A 133 8.73 1.74 6.99
CA MET A 133 8.39 1.90 5.57
C MET A 133 9.54 1.61 4.61
N LYS A 134 10.80 1.71 5.05
CA LYS A 134 11.97 1.56 4.17
C LYS A 134 11.99 0.26 3.35
N PRO A 135 11.72 -0.94 3.92
CA PRO A 135 11.67 -2.18 3.13
C PRO A 135 10.57 -2.17 2.07
N ILE A 136 9.41 -1.58 2.37
CA ILE A 136 8.31 -1.43 1.43
C ILE A 136 8.70 -0.47 0.31
N GLN A 137 9.29 0.68 0.65
CA GLN A 137 9.73 1.68 -0.32
C GLN A 137 10.81 1.13 -1.27
N GLU A 138 11.73 0.29 -0.77
CA GLU A 138 12.74 -0.37 -1.61
C GLU A 138 12.12 -1.31 -2.65
N LYS A 139 11.10 -2.09 -2.26
CA LYS A 139 10.36 -2.95 -3.19
C LYS A 139 9.54 -2.15 -4.19
N TRP A 140 8.93 -1.05 -3.76
CA TRP A 140 8.27 -0.11 -4.67
C TRP A 140 9.27 0.44 -5.69
N LYS A 141 10.44 0.93 -5.25
CA LYS A 141 11.53 1.41 -6.12
C LYS A 141 11.93 0.36 -7.16
N GLN A 142 12.08 -0.90 -6.76
CA GLN A 142 12.41 -2.01 -7.66
C GLN A 142 11.36 -2.18 -8.75
N PHE A 143 10.08 -2.28 -8.37
CA PHE A 143 8.99 -2.47 -9.32
C PHE A 143 8.79 -1.25 -10.25
N THR A 144 8.87 -0.03 -9.70
CA THR A 144 8.72 1.20 -10.48
C THR A 144 9.85 1.43 -11.47
N ASN A 145 11.09 1.10 -11.10
CA ASN A 145 12.25 1.24 -12.00
C ASN A 145 12.43 0.03 -12.92
N GLY A 146 11.75 -1.08 -12.62
CA GLY A 146 11.66 -2.29 -13.45
C GLY A 146 10.43 -2.26 -14.36
N LYS A 147 9.47 -3.15 -14.09
CA LYS A 147 8.30 -3.40 -14.95
C LYS A 147 7.47 -2.15 -15.25
N LEU A 148 7.37 -1.21 -14.31
CA LEU A 148 6.54 -0.01 -14.52
C LEU A 148 7.26 1.18 -15.16
N LYS A 149 8.57 1.08 -15.40
CA LYS A 149 9.39 2.22 -15.85
C LYS A 149 8.83 2.92 -17.09
N GLN A 150 8.34 2.14 -18.06
CA GLN A 150 7.78 2.66 -19.30
C GLN A 150 6.46 3.43 -19.12
N TYR A 151 5.69 3.14 -18.07
CA TYR A 151 4.42 3.79 -17.78
C TYR A 151 4.59 5.01 -16.85
N LEU A 152 5.72 5.08 -16.16
CA LEU A 152 6.11 6.19 -15.30
C LEU A 152 6.85 7.31 -16.03
N ASN A 153 7.19 7.17 -17.32
CA ASN A 153 7.79 8.26 -18.11
C ASN A 153 6.71 9.11 -18.75
#